data_AF-A0A0D6QXP8-F1
#
_entry.id   AF-A0A0D6QXP8-F1
#
_cell.length_a   1.000
_cell.length_b   1.000
_cell.length_c   1.000
_cell.angle_alpha   90.00
_cell.angle_beta   90.00
_cell.angle_gamma   90.00
#
_symmetry.space_group_name_H-M   'P 1'
#
loop_
_entity.id
_entity.type
_entity.pdbx_description
1 polymer ?
#
loop_
_entity_poly.entity_id
_entity_poly.type
_entity_poly.pdbx_seq_one_letter_code
_entity_poly.pdbx_strand_id
1 'polypeptide(L)'
;MESAEEETRKQRLIIVAMDESEESIRALQWALRNICTAQDRLMILHAQRPASHYMKAGGPAYSLPTNMGRIFELDIKRATEKIFKRATEMCKNENVVPETKAVTGDAKEVICGAVKRYNPDMLVLGSHGYGPLKRAFLGSVSDHCVHHVQCPVVVVKNGKNNGRNNGGAH
;
A
#
# COMPACT_ATOMS: atom_id res chain seq x y z
N MET A 1 -10.91 44.65 -15.20
CA MET A 1 -11.27 43.36 -15.81
C MET A 1 -9.99 42.57 -15.98
N GLU A 2 -9.60 41.82 -14.95
CA GLU A 2 -8.66 40.70 -15.08
C GLU A 2 -9.03 39.69 -13.99
N SER A 3 -10.29 39.28 -14.10
CA SER A 3 -10.92 38.23 -13.32
C SER A 3 -11.08 37.05 -14.28
N ALA A 4 -10.04 36.25 -14.43
CA ALA A 4 -10.10 34.96 -15.11
C ALA A 4 -9.00 34.06 -14.53
N GLU A 5 -9.45 32.90 -14.04
CA GLU A 5 -8.64 31.70 -13.75
C GLU A 5 -7.85 31.72 -12.43
N GLU A 6 -8.60 31.79 -11.33
CA GLU A 6 -8.26 30.98 -10.16
C GLU A 6 -8.41 29.50 -10.59
N GLU A 7 -7.39 28.99 -11.28
CA GLU A 7 -7.28 27.61 -11.72
C GLU A 7 -7.55 26.75 -10.46
N THR A 8 -8.67 26.03 -10.44
CA THR A 8 -9.00 25.16 -9.30
C THR A 8 -7.89 24.13 -9.21
N ARG A 9 -6.91 24.37 -8.33
CA ARG A 9 -5.72 23.55 -8.21
C ARG A 9 -6.20 22.12 -7.99
N LYS A 10 -5.96 21.27 -8.99
CA LYS A 10 -6.44 19.88 -8.96
C LYS A 10 -5.95 19.25 -7.67
N GLN A 11 -6.88 18.70 -6.90
CA GLN A 11 -6.59 18.05 -5.64
C GLN A 11 -5.57 16.93 -5.85
N ARG A 12 -4.43 16.96 -5.14
CA ARG A 12 -3.39 15.95 -5.34
C ARG A 12 -3.93 14.58 -4.92
N LEU A 13 -3.66 13.56 -5.72
CA LEU A 13 -3.96 12.17 -5.42
C LEU A 13 -2.68 11.46 -4.96
N ILE A 14 -2.71 10.97 -3.72
CA ILE A 14 -1.66 10.15 -3.14
C ILE A 14 -2.18 8.72 -3.05
N ILE A 15 -1.52 7.77 -3.71
CA ILE A 15 -1.80 6.34 -3.56
C ILE A 15 -0.79 5.73 -2.60
N VAL A 16 -1.27 5.04 -1.57
CA VAL A 16 -0.45 4.21 -0.70
C VAL A 16 -0.80 2.75 -0.96
N ALA A 17 0.15 1.95 -1.44
CA ALA A 17 -0.09 0.51 -1.60
C ALA A 17 0.20 -0.21 -0.28
N MET A 18 -0.78 -1.00 0.18
CA MET A 18 -0.73 -1.71 1.45
C MET A 18 -0.94 -3.22 1.30
N ASP A 19 -0.23 -3.96 2.12
CA ASP A 19 -0.39 -5.39 2.37
C ASP A 19 -0.44 -5.64 3.89
N GLU A 20 -0.26 -6.87 4.35
CA GLU A 20 -0.25 -7.19 5.78
C GLU A 20 1.09 -6.91 6.48
N SER A 21 2.09 -6.36 5.77
CA SER A 21 3.41 -6.10 6.34
C SER A 21 3.46 -4.82 7.19
N GLU A 22 4.30 -4.84 8.22
CA GLU A 22 4.54 -3.64 9.05
C GLU A 22 5.25 -2.53 8.26
N GLU A 23 5.99 -2.87 7.21
CA GLU A 23 6.61 -1.92 6.28
C GLU A 23 5.58 -1.11 5.50
N SER A 24 4.50 -1.72 5.02
CA SER A 24 3.45 -0.99 4.31
C SER A 24 2.61 -0.12 5.27
N ILE A 25 2.41 -0.57 6.50
CA ILE A 25 1.80 0.24 7.57
C ILE A 25 2.67 1.47 7.88
N ARG A 26 3.99 1.29 8.03
CA ARG A 26 4.91 2.42 8.21
C ARG A 26 4.90 3.36 7.02
N ALA A 27 4.72 2.86 5.81
CA ALA A 27 4.61 3.69 4.62
C ALA A 27 3.39 4.61 4.69
N LEU A 28 2.22 4.10 5.11
CA LEU A 28 1.05 4.93 5.37
C LEU A 28 1.30 5.96 6.47
N GLN A 29 1.88 5.53 7.60
CA GLN A 29 2.18 6.44 8.71
C GLN A 29 3.12 7.57 8.29
N TRP A 30 4.14 7.24 7.51
CA TRP A 30 5.07 8.23 6.96
C TRP A 30 4.34 9.17 6.00
N ALA A 31 3.49 8.64 5.11
CA ALA A 31 2.74 9.47 4.16
C ALA A 31 1.87 10.51 4.89
N LEU A 32 1.09 10.05 5.87
CA LEU A 32 0.21 10.89 6.66
C LEU A 32 0.96 12.03 7.37
N ARG A 33 2.13 11.74 7.93
CA ARG A 33 2.90 12.71 8.72
C ARG A 33 3.74 13.69 7.91
N ASN A 34 4.12 13.33 6.68
CA ASN A 34 5.15 14.07 5.94
C ASN A 34 4.64 14.70 4.64
N ILE A 35 3.65 14.11 3.97
CA ILE A 35 3.25 14.56 2.63
C ILE A 35 1.74 14.77 2.48
N CYS A 36 0.90 14.08 3.26
CA CYS A 36 -0.54 14.25 3.20
C CYS A 36 -0.96 15.50 3.98
N THR A 37 -1.97 16.18 3.45
CA THR A 37 -2.67 17.31 4.04
C THR A 37 -4.17 17.06 3.96
N ALA A 38 -4.97 17.86 4.68
CA ALA A 38 -6.43 17.79 4.62
C ALA A 38 -6.99 18.08 3.22
N GLN A 39 -6.20 18.71 2.34
CA GLN A 39 -6.57 18.99 0.96
C GLN A 39 -6.18 17.87 0.00
N ASP A 40 -5.53 16.78 0.41
CA ASP A 40 -5.16 15.71 -0.51
C ASP A 40 -6.23 14.61 -0.57
N ARG A 41 -6.33 13.96 -1.73
CA ARG A 41 -7.05 12.69 -1.86
C ARG A 41 -6.10 11.56 -1.55
N LEU A 42 -6.39 10.81 -0.50
CA LEU A 42 -5.63 9.62 -0.15
C LEU A 42 -6.37 8.36 -0.61
N MET A 43 -5.71 7.52 -1.40
CA MET A 43 -6.21 6.19 -1.77
C MET A 43 -5.33 5.11 -1.19
N ILE A 44 -5.94 4.20 -0.43
CA ILE A 44 -5.31 2.97 0.05
C ILE A 44 -5.58 1.86 -0.96
N LEU A 45 -4.54 1.41 -1.64
CA LEU A 45 -4.62 0.36 -2.65
C LEU A 45 -4.12 -0.97 -2.07
N HIS A 46 -4.94 -2.02 -2.15
CA HIS A 46 -4.56 -3.37 -1.76
C HIS A 46 -4.70 -4.33 -2.94
N ALA A 47 -3.60 -5.02 -3.28
CA ALA A 47 -3.62 -6.09 -4.26
C ALA A 47 -3.97 -7.42 -3.59
N GLN A 48 -5.15 -7.95 -3.90
CA GLN A 48 -5.60 -9.25 -3.42
C GLN A 48 -4.98 -10.35 -4.29
N ARG A 49 -4.27 -11.29 -3.67
CA ARG A 49 -3.78 -12.45 -4.40
C ARG A 49 -4.96 -13.35 -4.77
N PRO A 50 -5.08 -13.80 -6.03
CA PRO A 50 -6.09 -14.78 -6.42
C PRO A 50 -5.96 -16.06 -5.58
N ALA A 51 -7.08 -16.71 -5.26
CA ALA A 51 -7.07 -17.99 -4.53
C ALA A 51 -6.17 -19.05 -5.20
N SER A 52 -6.11 -19.03 -6.54
CA SER A 52 -5.23 -19.89 -7.34
C SER A 52 -3.74 -19.78 -6.99
N HIS A 53 -3.30 -18.63 -6.45
CA HIS A 53 -1.92 -18.43 -6.03
C HIS A 53 -1.58 -19.23 -4.76
N TYR A 54 -2.56 -19.42 -3.86
CA TYR A 54 -2.46 -20.31 -2.70
C TYR A 54 -2.63 -21.78 -3.09
N MET A 55 -3.36 -22.05 -4.19
CA MET A 55 -3.60 -23.41 -4.68
C MET A 55 -2.38 -24.07 -5.32
N LYS A 56 -1.40 -23.32 -5.82
CA LYS A 56 -0.14 -23.89 -6.34
C LYS A 56 0.64 -24.71 -5.29
N ALA A 57 0.34 -24.54 -4.01
CA ALA A 57 0.94 -25.33 -2.92
C ALA A 57 0.15 -26.61 -2.56
N GLY A 58 -1.07 -26.82 -3.10
CA GLY A 58 -2.04 -27.81 -2.58
C GLY A 58 -2.50 -28.91 -3.55
N GLY A 59 -1.96 -29.00 -4.76
CA GLY A 59 -2.36 -30.00 -5.76
C GLY A 59 -3.41 -29.47 -6.76
N PRO A 60 -3.85 -30.30 -7.72
CA PRO A 60 -4.63 -29.84 -8.87
C PRO A 60 -6.00 -29.25 -8.49
N ALA A 61 -6.36 -28.15 -9.16
CA ALA A 61 -7.56 -27.35 -8.87
C ALA A 61 -8.90 -28.11 -8.92
N TYR A 62 -8.94 -29.23 -9.64
CA TYR A 62 -10.13 -30.05 -9.87
C TYR A 62 -10.49 -30.99 -8.69
N SER A 63 -9.63 -31.11 -7.67
CA SER A 63 -9.88 -31.99 -6.51
C SER A 63 -10.41 -31.27 -5.27
N LEU A 64 -10.70 -29.96 -5.34
CA LEU A 64 -11.20 -29.23 -4.19
C LEU A 64 -12.72 -29.34 -4.05
N PRO A 65 -13.24 -29.69 -2.85
CA PRO A 65 -14.66 -29.55 -2.55
C PRO A 65 -15.08 -28.08 -2.71
N THR A 66 -16.26 -27.84 -3.26
CA THR A 66 -16.84 -26.49 -3.52
C THR A 66 -16.82 -25.57 -2.29
N ASN A 67 -16.82 -26.16 -1.09
CA ASN A 67 -16.77 -25.45 0.18
C ASN A 67 -15.41 -24.78 0.44
N MET A 68 -14.30 -25.28 -0.12
CA MET A 68 -12.98 -24.66 0.06
C MET A 68 -12.81 -23.36 -0.71
N GLY A 69 -13.41 -23.23 -1.91
CA GLY A 69 -13.41 -21.96 -2.64
C GLY A 69 -14.03 -20.83 -1.80
N ARG A 70 -15.18 -21.11 -1.16
CA ARG A 70 -15.86 -20.16 -0.26
C ARG A 70 -15.02 -19.80 0.97
N ILE A 71 -14.29 -20.76 1.55
CA ILE A 71 -13.42 -20.51 2.70
C ILE A 71 -12.29 -19.54 2.30
N PHE A 72 -11.62 -19.79 1.17
CA PHE A 72 -10.57 -18.88 0.67
C PHE A 72 -11.10 -17.48 0.37
N GLU A 73 -12.28 -17.36 -0.25
CA GLU A 73 -12.92 -16.07 -0.50
C GLU A 73 -13.20 -15.30 0.80
N LEU A 74 -13.69 -15.98 1.85
CA LEU A 74 -13.92 -15.38 3.16
C LEU A 74 -12.62 -14.92 3.80
N ASP A 75 -11.54 -15.70 3.70
CA ASP A 75 -10.25 -15.33 4.26
C ASP A 75 -9.62 -14.15 3.53
N ILE A 76 -9.68 -14.11 2.19
CA ILE A 76 -9.24 -12.94 1.39
C ILE A 76 -10.02 -11.69 1.78
N LYS A 77 -11.35 -11.81 1.93
CA LYS A 77 -12.21 -10.71 2.34
C LYS A 77 -11.83 -10.20 3.74
N ARG A 78 -11.67 -11.10 4.72
CA ARG A 78 -11.28 -10.75 6.09
C ARG A 78 -9.91 -10.07 6.15
N ALA A 79 -8.93 -10.58 5.41
CA ALA A 79 -7.60 -9.98 5.33
C ALA A 79 -7.67 -8.54 4.77
N THR A 80 -8.46 -8.35 3.70
CA THR A 80 -8.68 -7.04 3.09
C THR A 80 -9.35 -6.06 4.06
N GLU A 81 -10.43 -6.50 4.73
CA GLU A 81 -11.13 -5.70 5.73
C GLU A 81 -10.20 -5.28 6.87
N LYS A 82 -9.32 -6.18 7.33
CA LYS A 82 -8.33 -5.88 8.37
C LYS A 82 -7.35 -4.78 7.93
N ILE A 83 -6.85 -4.85 6.70
CA ILE A 83 -5.94 -3.82 6.13
C ILE A 83 -6.65 -2.47 6.08
N PHE A 84 -7.86 -2.42 5.50
CA PHE A 84 -8.60 -1.17 5.36
C PHE A 84 -9.05 -0.59 6.70
N LYS A 85 -9.44 -1.44 7.65
CA LYS A 85 -9.76 -0.99 9.02
C LYS A 85 -8.56 -0.31 9.65
N ARG A 86 -7.37 -0.95 9.62
CA ARG A 86 -6.14 -0.39 10.17
C ARG A 86 -5.75 0.92 9.49
N ALA A 87 -5.83 0.97 8.16
CA ALA A 87 -5.53 2.19 7.41
C ALA A 87 -6.48 3.34 7.77
N THR A 88 -7.78 3.05 7.86
CA THR A 88 -8.80 4.05 8.24
C THR A 88 -8.59 4.57 9.65
N GLU A 89 -8.27 3.71 10.61
CA GLU A 89 -7.95 4.11 12.00
C GLU A 89 -6.73 5.04 12.05
N MET A 90 -5.70 4.75 11.27
CA MET A 90 -4.51 5.62 11.18
C MET A 90 -4.84 6.99 10.58
N CYS A 91 -5.65 7.02 9.51
CA CYS A 91 -6.01 8.27 8.85
C CYS A 91 -6.92 9.14 9.73
N LYS A 92 -7.82 8.54 10.53
CA LYS A 92 -8.67 9.27 11.49
C LYS A 92 -7.87 10.10 12.47
N ASN A 93 -6.75 9.59 12.97
CA ASN A 93 -5.88 10.30 13.91
C ASN A 93 -5.25 11.56 13.31
N GLU A 94 -5.23 11.66 11.99
CA GLU A 94 -4.60 12.75 11.23
C GLU A 94 -5.66 13.57 10.45
N ASN A 95 -6.96 13.38 10.75
CA ASN A 95 -8.10 14.02 10.07
C ASN A 95 -8.15 13.82 8.54
N VAL A 96 -7.66 12.68 8.05
CA VAL A 96 -7.73 12.29 6.64
C VAL A 96 -8.79 11.20 6.45
N VAL A 97 -9.61 11.31 5.42
CA VAL A 97 -10.59 10.28 5.03
C VAL A 97 -10.08 9.57 3.77
N PRO A 98 -9.62 8.31 3.87
CA PRO A 98 -9.08 7.60 2.71
C PRO A 98 -10.17 6.97 1.85
N GLU A 99 -9.98 6.98 0.53
CA GLU A 99 -10.62 6.02 -0.38
C GLU A 99 -9.91 4.67 -0.25
N THR A 100 -10.65 3.56 -0.20
CA THR A 100 -10.06 2.21 -0.13
C THR A 100 -10.38 1.42 -1.40
N LYS A 101 -9.35 0.79 -2.00
CA LYS A 101 -9.49 0.04 -3.24
C LYS A 101 -8.78 -1.30 -3.15
N ALA A 102 -9.55 -2.39 -3.24
CA ALA A 102 -9.02 -3.73 -3.39
C ALA A 102 -9.13 -4.16 -4.85
N VAL A 103 -8.07 -4.76 -5.39
CA VAL A 103 -8.04 -5.29 -6.76
C VAL A 103 -7.37 -6.65 -6.75
N THR A 104 -8.03 -7.64 -7.33
CA THR A 104 -7.48 -8.99 -7.47
C THR A 104 -6.44 -9.04 -8.59
N GLY A 105 -5.23 -9.51 -8.29
CA GLY A 105 -4.16 -9.65 -9.27
C GLY A 105 -2.76 -9.73 -8.65
N ASP A 106 -1.74 -9.79 -9.51
CA ASP A 106 -0.36 -9.60 -9.07
C ASP A 106 -0.15 -8.15 -8.58
N ALA A 107 0.57 -7.97 -7.47
CA ALA A 107 0.75 -6.65 -6.87
C ALA A 107 1.41 -5.65 -7.81
N LYS A 108 2.39 -6.08 -8.63
CA LYS A 108 3.08 -5.21 -9.57
C LYS A 108 2.13 -4.69 -10.64
N GLU A 109 1.34 -5.59 -11.21
CA GLU A 109 0.36 -5.26 -12.25
C GLU A 109 -0.76 -4.38 -11.71
N VAL A 110 -1.29 -4.72 -10.53
CA VAL A 110 -2.34 -3.93 -9.87
C VAL A 110 -1.87 -2.51 -9.61
N ILE A 111 -0.68 -2.34 -9.05
CA ILE A 111 -0.14 -1.01 -8.71
C ILE A 111 0.17 -0.21 -9.99
N CYS A 112 0.84 -0.80 -10.98
CA CYS A 112 1.12 -0.11 -12.24
C CYS A 112 -0.17 0.27 -12.99
N GLY A 113 -1.15 -0.63 -13.01
CA GLY A 113 -2.46 -0.39 -13.58
C GLY A 113 -3.23 0.72 -12.85
N ALA A 114 -3.14 0.77 -11.53
CA ALA A 114 -3.73 1.85 -10.74
C ALA A 114 -3.06 3.20 -11.03
N VAL A 115 -1.73 3.26 -11.07
CA VAL A 115 -1.02 4.50 -11.43
C VAL A 115 -1.43 4.97 -12.83
N LYS A 116 -1.44 4.07 -13.82
CA LYS A 116 -1.87 4.41 -15.19
C LYS A 116 -3.32 4.90 -15.24
N ARG A 117 -4.21 4.29 -14.45
CA ARG A 117 -5.64 4.62 -14.45
C ARG A 117 -5.96 5.93 -13.74
N TYR A 118 -5.34 6.16 -12.59
CA TYR A 118 -5.69 7.27 -11.71
C TYR A 118 -4.76 8.46 -11.83
N ASN A 119 -3.60 8.29 -12.47
CA ASN A 119 -2.56 9.30 -12.65
C ASN A 119 -2.27 10.08 -11.35
N PRO A 120 -1.87 9.38 -10.27
CA PRO A 120 -1.62 10.00 -8.97
C PRO A 120 -0.39 10.92 -9.02
N ASP A 121 -0.41 11.95 -8.20
CA ASP A 121 0.73 12.84 -7.99
C ASP A 121 1.86 12.16 -7.21
N MET A 122 1.55 11.10 -6.46
CA MET A 122 2.53 10.30 -5.75
C MET A 122 2.05 8.87 -5.48
N LEU A 123 2.96 7.91 -5.65
CA LEU A 123 2.82 6.53 -5.16
C LEU A 123 3.74 6.32 -3.95
N VAL A 124 3.19 5.81 -2.85
CA VAL A 124 3.93 5.49 -1.63
C VAL A 124 3.91 3.99 -1.38
N LEU A 125 5.08 3.41 -1.16
CA LEU A 125 5.30 1.98 -0.94
C LEU A 125 6.16 1.76 0.30
N GLY A 126 5.96 0.63 0.97
CA GLY A 126 6.95 0.10 1.91
C GLY A 126 8.18 -0.39 1.15
N SER A 127 9.36 -0.34 1.77
CA SER A 127 10.59 -0.89 1.15
C SER A 127 10.54 -2.40 0.93
N HIS A 128 9.74 -3.11 1.71
CA HIS A 128 9.52 -4.55 1.62
C HIS A 128 8.06 -4.86 1.94
N GLY A 129 7.63 -6.08 1.62
CA GLY A 129 6.34 -6.63 2.02
C GLY A 129 6.51 -7.86 2.91
N TYR A 130 5.48 -8.70 2.97
CA TYR A 130 5.53 -9.96 3.71
C TYR A 130 6.57 -10.95 3.14
N GLY A 131 7.66 -11.22 3.88
CA GLY A 131 8.68 -12.23 3.49
C GLY A 131 10.03 -12.13 4.24
N PRO A 132 10.90 -13.15 4.15
CA PRO A 132 12.11 -13.29 4.99
C PRO A 132 13.33 -12.48 4.53
N LEU A 133 13.16 -11.37 3.80
CA LEU A 133 14.27 -10.62 3.21
C LEU A 133 15.03 -9.80 4.27
N LYS A 134 16.31 -10.11 4.44
CA LYS A 134 17.24 -9.45 5.35
C LYS A 134 17.97 -8.31 4.61
N ARG A 135 17.78 -7.09 5.12
CA ARG A 135 18.60 -5.86 5.02
C ARG A 135 19.29 -5.57 3.67
N ALA A 136 18.96 -4.38 3.14
CA ALA A 136 19.66 -3.56 2.13
C ALA A 136 19.11 -3.58 0.68
N PHE A 137 18.15 -4.43 0.34
CA PHE A 137 17.53 -4.41 -0.99
C PHE A 137 16.12 -3.81 -0.96
N LEU A 138 15.58 -3.43 -2.12
CA LEU A 138 14.16 -3.17 -2.28
C LEU A 138 13.42 -4.50 -2.43
N GLY A 139 12.21 -4.58 -1.89
CA GLY A 139 11.29 -5.68 -2.16
C GLY A 139 10.88 -5.69 -3.64
N SER A 140 10.54 -6.88 -4.16
CA SER A 140 10.29 -7.07 -5.60
C SER A 140 9.19 -6.18 -6.17
N VAL A 141 8.18 -5.81 -5.38
CA VAL A 141 7.10 -4.91 -5.80
C VAL A 141 7.61 -3.48 -5.88
N SER A 142 8.26 -2.99 -4.83
CA SER A 142 8.76 -1.61 -4.75
C SER A 142 9.85 -1.34 -5.78
N ASP A 143 10.78 -2.28 -5.95
CA ASP A 143 11.79 -2.24 -7.01
C ASP A 143 11.14 -2.17 -8.39
N HIS A 144 10.15 -3.02 -8.67
CA HIS A 144 9.45 -3.00 -9.96
C HIS A 144 8.72 -1.67 -10.18
N CYS A 145 7.98 -1.17 -9.19
CA CYS A 145 7.22 0.07 -9.34
C CYS A 145 8.14 1.27 -9.60
N VAL A 146 9.26 1.40 -8.88
CA VAL A 146 10.23 2.50 -9.08
C VAL A 146 10.70 2.60 -10.54
N HIS A 147 10.80 1.48 -11.25
CA HIS A 147 11.26 1.45 -12.65
C HIS A 147 10.14 1.57 -13.69
N HIS A 148 8.88 1.32 -13.34
CA HIS A 148 7.82 1.11 -14.34
C HIS A 148 6.61 2.05 -14.22
N VAL A 149 6.42 2.73 -13.09
CA VAL A 149 5.27 3.64 -12.92
C VAL A 149 5.57 5.06 -13.40
N GLN A 150 4.55 5.76 -13.88
CA GLN A 150 4.68 7.10 -14.49
C GLN A 150 4.35 8.24 -13.51
N CYS A 151 4.63 8.06 -12.22
CA CYS A 151 4.46 9.08 -11.20
C CYS A 151 5.63 9.07 -10.21
N PRO A 152 5.83 10.15 -9.43
CA PRO A 152 6.78 10.14 -8.32
C PRO A 152 6.53 8.98 -7.36
N VAL A 153 7.59 8.22 -7.05
CA VAL A 153 7.53 7.08 -6.12
C VAL A 153 8.31 7.39 -4.86
N VAL A 154 7.67 7.22 -3.72
CA VAL A 154 8.32 7.22 -2.41
C VAL A 154 8.37 5.80 -1.89
N VAL A 155 9.59 5.36 -1.57
CA VAL A 155 9.80 4.08 -0.88
C VAL A 155 10.23 4.31 0.55
N VAL A 156 9.38 3.92 1.49
CA VAL A 156 9.59 4.11 2.93
C VAL A 156 10.37 2.93 3.51
N LYS A 157 11.58 3.19 3.98
CA LYS A 157 12.44 2.19 4.61
C LYS A 157 12.07 1.99 6.08
N ASN A 158 12.20 0.75 6.56
CA ASN A 158 12.16 0.47 7.98
C ASN A 158 13.46 0.99 8.64
N GLY A 159 13.39 2.16 9.26
CA GLY A 159 14.43 2.63 10.16
C GLY A 159 14.42 1.77 11.40
N LYS A 160 15.48 0.97 11.63
CA LYS A 160 15.74 0.57 13.01
C LYS A 160 15.91 1.84 13.82
N ASN A 161 15.20 1.97 14.94
CA ASN A 161 15.70 2.75 16.06
C ASN A 161 17.05 2.11 16.42
N ASN A 162 18.14 2.57 15.82
CA ASN A 162 19.44 2.43 16.42
C ASN A 162 19.31 3.24 17.71
N GLY A 163 19.20 2.55 18.85
CA GLY A 163 19.21 3.19 20.15
C GLY A 163 20.42 4.10 20.18
N ARG A 164 20.18 5.41 20.12
CA ARG A 164 21.12 6.39 20.63
C ARG A 164 21.18 6.11 22.12
N ASN A 165 22.15 5.28 22.49
CA ASN A 165 22.55 5.09 23.86
C ASN A 165 23.21 6.41 24.29
N ASN A 166 22.39 7.38 24.67
CA ASN A 166 22.87 8.64 25.25
C ASN A 166 23.16 8.38 26.72
N GLY A 167 24.45 8.33 27.05
CA GLY A 167 25.00 8.99 28.24
C GLY A 167 24.71 8.34 29.59
N GLY A 168 25.70 7.61 30.08
CA GLY A 168 25.87 7.30 31.50
C GLY A 168 27.34 7.14 31.81
N ALA A 169 28.12 8.22 31.64
CA ALA A 169 29.43 8.36 32.26
C ALA A 169 29.26 9.30 33.45
N HIS A 170 29.30 8.72 34.65
CA HIS A 170 29.71 9.39 35.88
C HIS A 170 31.13 8.96 36.18
#